data_AF-A0A9E3ZHX9-F1
#
_entry.id   AF-A0A9E3ZHX9-F1
#
_cell.length_a   1.000
_cell.length_b   1.000
_cell.length_c   1.000
_cell.angle_alpha   90.00
_cell.angle_beta   90.00
_cell.angle_gamma   90.00
#
_symmetry.space_group_name_H-M   'P 1'
#
loop_
_entity.id
_entity.type
_entity.pdbx_description
1 polymer ?
#
loop_
_entity_poly.entity_id
_entity_poly.type
_entity_poly.pdbx_seq_one_letter_code
_entity_poly.pdbx_strand_id
1 'polypeptide(L)'
;MANNDKQANEHKSPDVDRQRERERDSYIDGLIESDDCWNIYDPESGARSFNHALALTAGPDRWSITYGEDAYDQYPYWVRDHWDAWEEYQGMLERAFAAFHRQRTLFHVWPIKARAAAVARRGKGGATPARAARGIESRVAHYLARITEMEDVRASVREAVASEHEVAALLEHAEAADSPQLFNRLLLYAPFWRRSPLDFAGGDGRALIDHLFVDFAVPEFLYQVWARDTTLTYETKWLGWFLVLAQGGSLYRYAACDTTADWYVTRAFQQHLFQAPANAPFRTACLAAEIYRIGGGGRELRRILANPAFVFDVTDRAHAERLPGIAQLHNTVGWLTRHGD
;
A
#
# COMPACT_ATOMS: atom_id res chain seq x y z
N MET A 1 46.95 -58.15 -11.92
CA MET A 1 45.69 -57.40 -12.07
C MET A 1 45.71 -56.29 -11.05
N ALA A 2 46.04 -55.06 -11.48
CA ALA A 2 46.12 -53.89 -10.61
C ALA A 2 45.05 -52.89 -11.10
N ASN A 3 44.10 -52.56 -10.23
CA ASN A 3 43.06 -51.56 -10.49
C ASN A 3 43.56 -50.18 -10.05
N ASN A 4 43.36 -49.19 -10.92
CA ASN A 4 43.90 -47.85 -10.80
C ASN A 4 42.70 -46.89 -10.72
N ASP A 5 42.29 -46.52 -9.51
CA ASP A 5 41.23 -45.54 -9.28
C ASP A 5 41.82 -44.12 -9.37
N LYS A 6 41.54 -43.44 -10.49
CA LYS A 6 41.80 -42.01 -10.67
C LYS A 6 40.59 -41.22 -10.19
N GLN A 7 40.73 -40.56 -9.03
CA GLN A 7 39.84 -39.47 -8.63
C GLN A 7 40.12 -38.22 -9.50
N ALA A 8 39.12 -37.78 -10.24
CA ALA A 8 39.12 -36.50 -10.94
C ALA A 8 38.77 -35.38 -9.96
N ASN A 9 39.74 -34.49 -9.72
CA ASN A 9 39.57 -33.31 -8.88
C ASN A 9 39.18 -32.14 -9.81
N GLU A 10 37.89 -31.80 -9.89
CA GLU A 10 37.41 -30.65 -10.64
C GLU A 10 37.78 -29.35 -9.92
N HIS A 11 38.84 -28.68 -10.38
CA HIS A 11 39.09 -27.27 -10.08
C HIS A 11 38.02 -26.42 -10.77
N LYS A 12 37.02 -25.96 -10.01
CA LYS A 12 36.08 -24.93 -10.48
C LYS A 12 36.83 -23.59 -10.57
N SER A 13 36.82 -23.00 -11.75
CA SER A 13 37.50 -21.74 -12.04
C SER A 13 36.82 -20.57 -11.28
N PRO A 14 37.58 -19.70 -10.58
CA PRO A 14 37.05 -18.56 -9.83
C PRO A 14 36.20 -17.59 -10.67
N ASP A 15 36.38 -17.60 -12.00
CA ASP A 15 35.61 -16.75 -12.90
C ASP A 15 34.16 -17.23 -13.09
N VAL A 16 33.89 -18.54 -12.92
CA VAL A 16 32.53 -19.08 -12.97
C VAL A 16 31.73 -18.61 -11.75
N ASP A 17 32.36 -18.53 -10.59
CA ASP A 17 31.71 -18.07 -9.37
C ASP A 17 31.41 -16.56 -9.42
N ARG A 18 32.33 -15.75 -9.95
CA ARG A 18 32.09 -14.31 -10.16
C ARG A 18 31.00 -14.04 -11.20
N GLN A 19 30.91 -14.87 -12.24
CA GLN A 19 29.86 -14.73 -13.23
C GLN A 19 28.49 -15.08 -12.64
N ARG A 20 28.41 -16.13 -11.82
CA ARG A 20 27.19 -16.48 -11.07
C ARG A 20 26.77 -15.41 -10.08
N GLU A 21 27.73 -14.72 -9.46
CA GLU A 21 27.46 -13.62 -8.53
C GLU A 21 26.85 -12.41 -9.26
N ARG A 22 27.38 -12.06 -10.44
CA ARG A 22 26.81 -10.99 -11.29
C ARG A 22 25.44 -11.33 -11.84
N GLU A 23 25.22 -12.58 -12.25
CA GLU A 23 23.92 -13.07 -12.72
C GLU A 23 22.89 -13.08 -11.58
N ARG A 24 23.31 -13.42 -10.35
CA ARG A 24 22.45 -13.35 -9.16
C ARG A 24 22.09 -11.91 -8.79
N ASP A 25 23.06 -11.01 -8.81
CA ASP A 25 22.82 -9.61 -8.44
C ASP A 25 21.92 -8.91 -9.47
N SER A 26 22.10 -9.19 -10.77
CA SER A 26 21.19 -8.73 -11.83
C SER A 26 19.78 -9.31 -11.73
N TYR A 27 19.63 -10.54 -11.21
CA TYR A 27 18.33 -11.17 -10.97
C TYR A 27 17.63 -10.57 -9.75
N ILE A 28 18.37 -10.25 -8.69
CA ILE A 28 17.85 -9.58 -7.49
C ILE A 28 17.40 -8.15 -7.82
N ASP A 29 18.16 -7.42 -8.63
CA ASP A 29 17.77 -6.07 -9.07
C ASP A 29 16.48 -6.12 -9.92
N GLY A 30 16.30 -7.15 -10.77
CA GLY A 30 15.06 -7.37 -11.52
C GLY A 30 13.85 -7.77 -10.65
N LEU A 31 14.08 -8.53 -9.56
CA LEU A 31 13.04 -8.91 -8.60
C LEU A 31 12.58 -7.75 -7.71
N ILE A 32 13.42 -6.74 -7.52
CA ILE A 32 13.08 -5.50 -6.81
C ILE A 32 12.21 -4.59 -7.69
N GLU A 33 12.26 -4.74 -9.02
CA GLU A 33 11.50 -3.93 -9.98
C GLU A 33 10.15 -4.56 -10.40
N SER A 34 9.92 -5.86 -10.20
CA SER A 34 8.63 -6.50 -10.49
C SER A 34 7.79 -6.72 -9.22
N ASP A 35 6.76 -5.91 -9.00
CA ASP A 35 5.80 -6.05 -7.89
C ASP A 35 4.87 -7.28 -8.03
N ASP A 36 5.01 -8.06 -9.12
CA ASP A 36 4.22 -9.25 -9.40
C ASP A 36 5.08 -10.51 -9.39
N CYS A 37 4.93 -11.33 -8.35
CA CYS A 37 5.14 -12.80 -8.26
C CYS A 37 5.84 -13.21 -6.97
N TRP A 38 5.08 -13.46 -5.90
CA TRP A 38 5.56 -14.27 -4.77
C TRP A 38 5.35 -15.75 -5.09
N ASN A 39 6.42 -16.48 -5.35
CA ASN A 39 6.40 -17.95 -5.35
C ASN A 39 6.37 -18.43 -3.89
N ILE A 40 5.27 -19.05 -3.47
CA ILE A 40 5.23 -19.81 -2.21
C ILE A 40 5.86 -21.17 -2.51
N TYR A 41 7.04 -21.42 -1.94
CA TYR A 41 7.64 -22.76 -1.94
C TYR A 41 7.09 -23.53 -0.74
N ASP A 42 6.34 -24.60 -1.00
CA ASP A 42 5.95 -25.59 0.00
C ASP A 42 7.06 -26.67 0.09
N PRO A 43 7.80 -26.75 1.21
CA PRO A 43 8.87 -27.72 1.35
C PRO A 43 8.37 -29.16 1.50
N GLU A 44 7.10 -29.38 1.86
CA GLU A 44 6.56 -30.72 2.12
C GLU A 44 6.10 -31.44 0.84
N SER A 45 5.58 -30.69 -0.16
CA SER A 45 5.07 -31.28 -1.40
C SER A 45 6.07 -31.27 -2.57
N GLY A 46 7.14 -30.48 -2.50
CA GLY A 46 8.15 -30.37 -3.56
C GLY A 46 7.64 -29.81 -4.90
N ALA A 47 6.40 -29.32 -4.95
CA ALA A 47 5.78 -28.80 -6.16
C ALA A 47 6.14 -27.32 -6.39
N ARG A 48 6.48 -26.96 -7.62
CA ARG A 48 6.60 -25.57 -8.08
C ARG A 48 5.27 -25.17 -8.73
N SER A 49 4.59 -24.14 -8.24
CA SER A 49 3.44 -23.57 -8.94
C SER A 49 3.91 -22.86 -10.21
N PHE A 50 3.27 -23.18 -11.33
CA PHE A 50 3.48 -22.53 -12.62
C PHE A 50 2.41 -21.45 -12.81
N ASN A 51 2.81 -20.21 -13.14
CA ASN A 51 1.91 -19.17 -13.62
C ASN A 51 1.66 -19.37 -15.13
N HIS A 52 0.39 -19.51 -15.52
CA HIS A 52 -0.01 -19.51 -16.93
C HIS A 52 -0.17 -18.08 -17.45
N ALA A 53 0.35 -17.84 -18.66
CA ALA A 53 0.21 -16.58 -19.39
C ALA A 53 -1.24 -16.37 -19.87
N LEU A 54 -1.88 -15.29 -19.43
CA LEU A 54 -3.15 -14.79 -19.95
C LEU A 54 -2.88 -13.93 -21.20
N ALA A 55 -3.49 -14.26 -22.33
CA ALA A 55 -3.55 -13.38 -23.49
C ALA A 55 -4.86 -12.58 -23.48
N LEU A 56 -4.78 -11.26 -23.30
CA LEU A 56 -5.91 -10.34 -23.40
C LEU A 56 -5.95 -9.75 -24.81
N THR A 57 -7.08 -9.93 -25.51
CA THR A 57 -7.38 -9.18 -26.74
C THR A 57 -8.46 -8.15 -26.45
N ALA A 58 -8.15 -6.87 -26.67
CA ALA A 58 -9.04 -5.75 -26.44
C ALA A 58 -9.83 -5.39 -27.72
N GLY A 59 -11.15 -5.30 -27.60
CA GLY A 59 -12.05 -4.65 -28.56
C GLY A 59 -12.84 -3.53 -27.87
N PRO A 60 -13.39 -2.56 -28.63
CA PRO A 60 -13.94 -1.30 -28.08
C PRO A 60 -15.09 -1.48 -27.08
N ASP A 61 -15.81 -2.61 -27.09
CA ASP A 61 -16.99 -2.81 -26.25
C ASP A 61 -16.98 -4.12 -25.44
N ARG A 62 -15.88 -4.89 -25.39
CA ARG A 62 -15.80 -6.11 -24.58
C ARG A 62 -14.36 -6.59 -24.34
N TRP A 63 -14.08 -7.01 -23.11
CA TRP A 63 -12.98 -7.91 -22.79
C TRP A 63 -13.47 -9.35 -22.97
N SER A 64 -12.73 -10.17 -23.71
CA SER A 64 -12.98 -11.61 -23.74
C SER A 64 -11.70 -12.35 -23.41
N ILE A 65 -11.74 -13.18 -22.37
CA ILE A 65 -10.71 -14.17 -22.09
C ILE A 65 -11.14 -15.45 -22.80
N THR A 66 -10.30 -15.97 -23.71
CA THR A 66 -10.55 -17.26 -24.36
C THR A 66 -9.76 -18.31 -23.61
N TYR A 67 -10.46 -19.21 -22.92
CA TYR A 67 -9.85 -20.39 -22.30
C TYR A 67 -9.91 -21.56 -23.28
N GLY A 68 -8.84 -22.36 -23.36
CA GLY A 68 -8.90 -23.64 -24.07
C GLY A 68 -9.80 -24.59 -23.29
N GLU A 69 -10.91 -25.02 -23.90
CA GLU A 69 -11.97 -25.82 -23.25
C GLU A 69 -11.51 -27.22 -22.78
N ASP A 70 -10.31 -27.67 -23.17
CA ASP A 70 -9.88 -29.07 -22.97
C ASP A 70 -9.19 -29.37 -21.62
N ALA A 71 -9.08 -28.40 -20.70
CA ALA A 71 -8.33 -28.58 -19.44
C ALA A 71 -9.20 -28.88 -18.20
N TYR A 72 -10.53 -28.72 -18.27
CA TYR A 72 -11.40 -28.71 -17.08
C TYR A 72 -11.58 -30.08 -16.40
N ASP A 73 -11.40 -31.17 -17.15
CA ASP A 73 -11.69 -32.54 -16.68
C ASP A 73 -10.52 -33.29 -16.02
N GLN A 74 -9.34 -32.68 -15.93
CA GLN A 74 -8.15 -33.35 -15.40
C GLN A 74 -7.74 -32.92 -13.97
N TYR A 75 -8.48 -32.01 -13.33
CA TYR A 75 -8.09 -31.46 -12.02
C TYR A 75 -8.74 -32.18 -10.82
N PRO A 76 -8.00 -32.39 -9.71
CA PRO A 76 -8.55 -32.91 -8.46
C PRO A 76 -9.71 -32.05 -7.93
N TYR A 77 -10.69 -32.68 -7.28
CA TYR A 77 -11.93 -32.02 -6.82
C TYR A 77 -11.70 -30.77 -5.93
N TRP A 78 -10.63 -30.75 -5.14
CA TRP A 78 -10.31 -29.59 -4.29
C TRP A 78 -9.81 -28.37 -5.08
N VAL A 79 -9.28 -28.56 -6.31
CA VAL A 79 -8.97 -27.46 -7.23
C VAL A 79 -10.25 -26.89 -7.84
N ARG A 80 -11.28 -27.73 -8.07
CA ARG A 80 -12.61 -27.28 -8.53
C ARG A 80 -13.32 -26.45 -7.46
N ASP A 81 -13.28 -26.87 -6.20
CA ASP A 81 -13.89 -26.10 -5.10
C ASP A 81 -13.22 -24.72 -4.91
N HIS A 82 -11.91 -24.61 -5.15
CA HIS A 82 -11.20 -23.32 -5.12
C HIS A 82 -11.45 -22.49 -6.39
N TRP A 83 -11.69 -23.13 -7.54
CA TRP A 83 -12.06 -22.48 -8.79
C TRP A 83 -13.47 -21.90 -8.74
N ASP A 84 -14.45 -22.64 -8.22
CA ASP A 84 -15.82 -22.18 -8.03
C ASP A 84 -15.87 -21.02 -7.01
N ALA A 85 -15.07 -21.09 -5.93
CA ALA A 85 -14.88 -19.99 -4.99
C ALA A 85 -14.20 -18.76 -5.63
N TRP A 86 -13.29 -18.99 -6.60
CA TRP A 86 -12.63 -17.92 -7.35
C TRP A 86 -13.56 -17.26 -8.37
N GLU A 87 -14.40 -18.02 -9.09
CA GLU A 87 -15.45 -17.47 -9.95
C GLU A 87 -16.53 -16.74 -9.15
N GLU A 88 -16.88 -17.21 -7.96
CA GLU A 88 -17.77 -16.51 -7.04
C GLU A 88 -17.16 -15.20 -6.55
N TYR A 89 -15.85 -15.20 -6.25
CA TYR A 89 -15.08 -14.02 -5.85
C TYR A 89 -14.89 -13.01 -7.00
N GLN A 90 -14.56 -13.47 -8.22
CA GLN A 90 -14.52 -12.61 -9.41
C GLN A 90 -15.90 -12.06 -9.74
N GLY A 91 -16.96 -12.86 -9.67
CA GLY A 91 -18.33 -12.39 -9.83
C GLY A 91 -18.73 -11.40 -8.75
N MET A 92 -18.23 -11.54 -7.52
CA MET A 92 -18.42 -10.56 -6.45
C MET A 92 -17.67 -9.26 -6.73
N LEU A 93 -16.43 -9.33 -7.23
CA LEU A 93 -15.64 -8.17 -7.63
C LEU A 93 -16.22 -7.46 -8.85
N GLU A 94 -16.66 -8.18 -9.88
CA GLU A 94 -17.36 -7.62 -11.03
C GLU A 94 -18.71 -7.02 -10.64
N ARG A 95 -19.44 -7.61 -9.68
CA ARG A 95 -20.66 -7.01 -9.09
C ARG A 95 -20.32 -5.78 -8.25
N ALA A 96 -19.20 -5.77 -7.53
CA ALA A 96 -18.73 -4.61 -6.76
C ALA A 96 -18.27 -3.48 -7.69
N PHE A 97 -17.55 -3.80 -8.77
CA PHE A 97 -17.14 -2.88 -9.83
C PHE A 97 -18.32 -2.39 -10.66
N ALA A 98 -19.30 -3.24 -10.97
CA ALA A 98 -20.55 -2.84 -11.62
C ALA A 98 -21.48 -2.08 -10.67
N ALA A 99 -21.41 -2.32 -9.36
CA ALA A 99 -22.09 -1.51 -8.33
C ALA A 99 -21.39 -0.16 -8.15
N PHE A 100 -20.06 -0.11 -8.32
CA PHE A 100 -19.23 1.09 -8.32
C PHE A 100 -19.41 1.93 -9.61
N HIS A 101 -19.51 1.29 -10.78
CA HIS A 101 -19.94 1.94 -12.01
C HIS A 101 -21.43 2.37 -11.95
N ARG A 102 -22.30 1.62 -11.25
CA ARG A 102 -23.63 2.10 -10.86
C ARG A 102 -23.60 3.20 -9.78
N GLN A 103 -22.52 3.36 -9.03
CA GLN A 103 -22.30 4.54 -8.16
C GLN A 103 -21.95 5.79 -8.97
N ARG A 104 -21.41 5.65 -10.18
CA ARG A 104 -21.33 6.75 -11.16
C ARG A 104 -22.72 7.31 -11.52
N THR A 105 -23.78 6.49 -11.47
CA THR A 105 -25.19 6.94 -11.52
C THR A 105 -25.76 7.44 -10.18
N LEU A 106 -25.17 7.10 -9.02
CA LEU A 106 -25.62 7.60 -7.71
C LEU A 106 -25.25 9.08 -7.47
N PHE A 107 -24.29 9.63 -8.20
CA PHE A 107 -24.01 11.07 -8.21
C PHE A 107 -24.90 11.87 -9.17
N HIS A 108 -25.70 11.22 -10.03
CA HIS A 108 -26.64 11.88 -10.94
C HIS A 108 -28.03 12.17 -10.34
N VAL A 109 -28.36 11.64 -9.15
CA VAL A 109 -29.63 11.97 -8.45
C VAL A 109 -29.35 12.92 -7.30
N TRP A 110 -28.89 14.12 -7.63
CA TRP A 110 -28.76 15.26 -6.72
C TRP A 110 -29.99 16.16 -6.89
N PRO A 111 -30.91 16.28 -5.91
CA PRO A 111 -32.04 17.22 -6.04
C PRO A 111 -31.54 18.65 -5.71
N ILE A 112 -31.07 19.35 -6.75
CA ILE A 112 -30.38 20.66 -6.68
C ILE A 112 -31.26 21.79 -6.11
N LYS A 113 -32.59 21.74 -6.26
CA LYS A 113 -33.44 22.92 -6.00
C LYS A 113 -33.65 23.28 -4.53
N ALA A 114 -33.40 22.37 -3.59
CA ALA A 114 -33.68 22.63 -2.17
C ALA A 114 -32.51 23.28 -1.40
N ARG A 115 -31.28 23.28 -1.93
CA ARG A 115 -30.07 23.55 -1.12
C ARG A 115 -29.26 24.80 -1.52
N ALA A 116 -29.42 25.31 -2.75
CA ALA A 116 -28.88 26.62 -3.14
C ALA A 116 -29.39 27.73 -2.20
N ALA A 117 -30.62 27.60 -1.69
CA ALA A 117 -31.20 28.53 -0.71
C ALA A 117 -30.64 28.40 0.72
N ALA A 118 -30.05 27.26 1.08
CA ALA A 118 -29.48 27.02 2.41
C ALA A 118 -27.99 27.38 2.48
N VAL A 119 -27.23 27.14 1.39
CA VAL A 119 -25.80 27.47 1.30
C VAL A 119 -25.58 28.97 1.14
N ALA A 120 -26.45 29.69 0.42
CA ALA A 120 -26.42 31.15 0.32
C ALA A 120 -26.59 31.88 1.67
N ARG A 121 -27.11 31.20 2.71
CA ARG A 121 -27.21 31.73 4.08
C ARG A 121 -25.98 31.44 4.97
N ARG A 122 -25.04 30.62 4.51
CA ARG A 122 -23.76 30.32 5.19
C ARG A 122 -22.61 31.10 4.56
N GLY A 123 -22.73 32.42 4.50
CA GLY A 123 -21.55 33.27 4.33
C GLY A 123 -20.62 33.07 5.54
N LYS A 124 -19.37 32.67 5.29
CA LYS A 124 -18.28 32.56 6.29
C LYS A 124 -18.63 31.73 7.55
N GLY A 125 -19.02 30.47 7.37
CA GLY A 125 -19.22 29.53 8.49
C GLY A 125 -17.93 28.83 8.89
N GLY A 126 -17.30 29.27 9.97
CA GLY A 126 -16.15 28.60 10.58
C GLY A 126 -16.41 27.13 10.92
N ALA A 127 -15.34 26.34 10.89
CA ALA A 127 -15.33 24.95 11.30
C ALA A 127 -16.04 24.78 12.65
N THR A 128 -16.91 23.78 12.75
CA THR A 128 -17.64 23.42 13.97
C THR A 128 -16.65 23.28 15.15
N PRO A 129 -16.82 24.02 16.27
CA PRO A 129 -15.83 24.12 17.35
C PRO A 129 -15.36 22.78 17.93
N ALA A 130 -16.24 21.77 17.93
CA ALA A 130 -15.94 20.43 18.43
C ALA A 130 -14.89 19.66 17.60
N ARG A 131 -14.71 20.01 16.31
CA ARG A 131 -13.75 19.38 15.40
C ARG A 131 -12.35 19.99 15.52
N ALA A 132 -12.24 21.24 15.98
CA ALA A 132 -10.97 21.95 16.19
C ALA A 132 -10.25 21.56 17.50
N ALA A 133 -10.96 20.97 18.46
CA ALA A 133 -10.39 20.63 19.78
C ALA A 133 -9.52 19.36 19.80
N ARG A 134 -9.61 18.49 18.77
CA ARG A 134 -8.84 17.25 18.69
C ARG A 134 -7.63 17.42 17.77
N GLY A 135 -6.47 16.90 18.18
CA GLY A 135 -5.28 16.80 17.32
C GLY A 135 -5.57 16.00 16.05
N ILE A 136 -4.74 16.19 15.01
CA ILE A 136 -4.90 15.49 13.73
C ILE A 136 -4.92 13.97 13.93
N GLU A 137 -4.13 13.46 14.87
CA GLU A 137 -4.01 12.05 15.21
C GLU A 137 -5.37 11.45 15.61
N SER A 138 -6.07 12.06 16.57
CA SER A 138 -7.37 11.57 17.01
C SER A 138 -8.45 11.76 15.95
N ARG A 139 -8.35 12.81 15.12
CA ARG A 139 -9.28 13.04 14.00
C ARG A 139 -9.15 11.96 12.93
N VAL A 140 -7.92 11.62 12.54
CA VAL A 140 -7.64 10.55 11.56
C VAL A 140 -8.06 9.20 12.11
N ALA A 141 -7.66 8.84 13.34
CA ALA A 141 -8.03 7.56 13.97
C ALA A 141 -9.56 7.37 14.02
N HIS A 142 -10.27 8.37 14.52
CA HIS A 142 -11.73 8.31 14.61
C HIS A 142 -12.39 8.24 13.22
N TYR A 143 -11.84 8.92 12.21
CA TYR A 143 -12.39 8.86 10.86
C TYR A 143 -12.21 7.50 10.21
N LEU A 144 -11.01 6.92 10.35
CA LEU A 144 -10.70 5.61 9.79
C LEU A 144 -11.50 4.49 10.45
N ALA A 145 -11.70 4.54 11.78
CA ALA A 145 -12.59 3.61 12.47
C ALA A 145 -14.00 3.61 11.84
N ARG A 146 -14.55 4.81 11.58
CA ARG A 146 -15.88 4.96 10.94
C ARG A 146 -15.94 4.45 9.51
N ILE A 147 -14.85 4.61 8.74
CA ILE A 147 -14.76 4.02 7.39
C ILE A 147 -14.78 2.50 7.48
N THR A 148 -13.97 1.92 8.36
CA THR A 148 -13.85 0.47 8.55
C THR A 148 -15.17 -0.16 9.01
N GLU A 149 -15.90 0.52 9.89
CA GLU A 149 -17.22 0.08 10.38
C GLU A 149 -18.34 0.30 9.35
N MET A 150 -18.02 0.81 8.16
CA MET A 150 -18.99 1.15 7.11
C MET A 150 -20.12 2.07 7.62
N GLU A 151 -19.84 2.92 8.61
CA GLU A 151 -20.77 3.96 9.01
C GLU A 151 -21.04 4.92 7.83
N ASP A 152 -22.04 5.80 7.93
CA ASP A 152 -22.36 6.74 6.84
C ASP A 152 -21.27 7.81 6.63
N VAL A 153 -20.15 7.39 6.03
CA VAL A 153 -19.00 8.22 5.64
C VAL A 153 -19.45 9.28 4.63
N ARG A 154 -20.53 9.02 3.88
CA ARG A 154 -21.12 9.97 2.93
C ARG A 154 -21.50 11.28 3.59
N ALA A 155 -22.04 11.26 4.81
CA ALA A 155 -22.37 12.49 5.52
C ALA A 155 -21.11 13.32 5.80
N SER A 156 -20.00 12.67 6.17
CA SER A 156 -18.73 13.34 6.49
C SER A 156 -18.06 13.90 5.24
N VAL A 157 -18.04 13.14 4.14
CA VAL A 157 -17.55 13.60 2.84
C VAL A 157 -18.41 14.76 2.32
N ARG A 158 -19.75 14.65 2.39
CA ARG A 158 -20.67 15.71 1.99
C ARG A 158 -20.55 16.99 2.83
N GLU A 159 -20.18 16.86 4.09
CA GLU A 159 -19.91 18.02 4.94
C GLU A 159 -18.57 18.67 4.60
N ALA A 160 -17.57 17.88 4.23
CA ALA A 160 -16.24 18.36 3.92
C ALA A 160 -16.13 19.01 2.53
N VAL A 161 -16.85 18.48 1.55
CA VAL A 161 -16.93 19.03 0.19
C VAL A 161 -17.93 20.18 0.20
N ALA A 162 -17.44 21.40 -0.01
CA ALA A 162 -18.24 22.62 0.08
C ALA A 162 -19.17 22.80 -1.13
N SER A 163 -18.80 22.30 -2.30
CA SER A 163 -19.61 22.44 -3.52
C SER A 163 -19.41 21.33 -4.56
N GLU A 164 -20.38 21.20 -5.47
CA GLU A 164 -20.27 20.32 -6.66
C GLU A 164 -19.11 20.71 -7.58
N HIS A 165 -18.75 21.99 -7.63
CA HIS A 165 -17.62 22.48 -8.42
C HIS A 165 -16.29 21.91 -7.92
N GLU A 166 -16.15 21.69 -6.61
CA GLU A 166 -14.94 21.05 -6.06
C GLU A 166 -14.84 19.58 -6.48
N VAL A 167 -15.96 18.88 -6.57
CA VAL A 167 -15.99 17.48 -7.06
C VAL A 167 -15.65 17.43 -8.54
N ALA A 168 -16.21 18.35 -9.34
CA ALA A 168 -15.93 18.44 -10.76
C ALA A 168 -14.45 18.76 -11.03
N ALA A 169 -13.89 19.75 -10.34
CA ALA A 169 -12.48 20.10 -10.46
C ALA A 169 -11.56 18.93 -10.03
N LEU A 170 -11.90 18.26 -8.93
CA LEU A 170 -11.16 17.08 -8.49
C LEU A 170 -11.18 15.96 -9.54
N LEU A 171 -12.34 15.73 -10.17
CA LEU A 171 -12.47 14.72 -11.21
C LEU A 171 -11.60 15.08 -12.42
N GLU A 172 -11.66 16.32 -12.89
CA GLU A 172 -10.84 16.82 -14.00
C GLU A 172 -9.34 16.63 -13.71
N HIS A 173 -8.89 17.01 -12.51
CA HIS A 173 -7.48 16.85 -12.13
C HIS A 173 -7.06 15.39 -11.96
N ALA A 174 -7.94 14.52 -11.45
CA ALA A 174 -7.65 13.11 -11.29
C ALA A 174 -7.67 12.34 -12.62
N GLU A 175 -8.54 12.72 -13.56
CA GLU A 175 -8.55 12.20 -14.93
C GLU A 175 -7.26 12.59 -15.67
N ALA A 176 -6.77 13.82 -15.50
CA ALA A 176 -5.49 14.24 -16.05
C ALA A 176 -4.29 13.45 -15.49
N ALA A 177 -4.44 12.85 -14.31
CA ALA A 177 -3.43 12.00 -13.68
C ALA A 177 -3.56 10.50 -14.04
N ASP A 178 -4.50 10.13 -14.91
CA ASP A 178 -4.77 8.76 -15.37
C ASP A 178 -4.91 7.72 -14.23
N SER A 179 -5.52 8.13 -13.11
CA SER A 179 -5.73 7.25 -11.95
C SER A 179 -7.14 7.40 -11.37
N PRO A 180 -8.09 6.53 -11.78
CA PRO A 180 -9.44 6.53 -11.23
C PRO A 180 -9.48 6.28 -9.72
N GLN A 181 -8.55 5.49 -9.20
CA GLN A 181 -8.41 5.18 -7.77
C GLN A 181 -8.04 6.44 -6.97
N LEU A 182 -7.20 7.30 -7.55
CA LEU A 182 -6.81 8.56 -6.94
C LEU A 182 -8.04 9.42 -6.64
N PHE A 183 -8.94 9.63 -7.61
CA PHE A 183 -10.16 10.42 -7.42
C PHE A 183 -10.96 9.95 -6.20
N ASN A 184 -11.23 8.65 -6.11
CA ASN A 184 -12.03 8.08 -5.02
C ASN A 184 -11.37 8.27 -3.66
N ARG A 185 -10.05 8.06 -3.57
CA ARG A 185 -9.31 8.27 -2.33
C ARG A 185 -9.30 9.74 -1.95
N LEU A 186 -9.00 10.64 -2.89
CA LEU A 186 -8.99 12.08 -2.62
C LEU A 186 -10.35 12.55 -2.09
N LEU A 187 -11.45 12.07 -2.68
CA LEU A 187 -12.80 12.37 -2.24
C LEU A 187 -13.14 11.74 -0.88
N LEU A 188 -12.76 10.47 -0.68
CA LEU A 188 -12.95 9.76 0.59
C LEU A 188 -12.23 10.47 1.74
N TYR A 189 -11.09 11.10 1.48
CA TYR A 189 -10.33 11.84 2.49
C TYR A 189 -10.56 13.37 2.44
N ALA A 190 -11.58 13.85 1.73
CA ALA A 190 -11.98 15.26 1.72
C ALA A 190 -12.10 15.92 3.12
N PRO A 191 -12.53 15.22 4.19
CA PRO A 191 -12.49 15.72 5.56
C PRO A 191 -11.14 16.24 6.08
N PHE A 192 -10.04 15.95 5.38
CA PHE A 192 -8.68 16.34 5.72
C PHE A 192 -8.05 17.29 4.72
N TRP A 193 -8.79 17.75 3.70
CA TRP A 193 -8.29 18.76 2.78
C TRP A 193 -7.84 20.03 3.52
N ARG A 194 -6.71 20.57 3.09
CA ARG A 194 -6.07 21.80 3.56
C ARG A 194 -6.39 22.97 2.65
N ARG A 195 -6.54 22.70 1.35
CA ARG A 195 -6.83 23.67 0.30
C ARG A 195 -7.93 23.11 -0.60
N SER A 196 -8.68 24.01 -1.26
CA SER A 196 -9.74 23.60 -2.18
C SER A 196 -9.13 23.07 -3.47
N PRO A 197 -9.67 22.01 -4.09
CA PRO A 197 -9.24 21.58 -5.43
C PRO A 197 -9.45 22.68 -6.48
N LEU A 198 -10.34 23.65 -6.26
CA LEU A 198 -10.54 24.79 -7.16
C LEU A 198 -9.34 25.74 -7.22
N ASP A 199 -8.52 25.76 -6.17
CA ASP A 199 -7.32 26.59 -6.08
C ASP A 199 -6.08 25.87 -6.65
N PHE A 200 -6.23 24.66 -7.18
CA PHE A 200 -5.11 23.89 -7.70
C PHE A 200 -4.65 24.44 -9.05
N ALA A 201 -3.38 24.81 -9.15
CA ALA A 201 -2.80 25.42 -10.35
C ALA A 201 -2.45 24.41 -11.47
N GLY A 202 -2.85 23.14 -11.31
CA GLY A 202 -2.46 22.05 -12.20
C GLY A 202 -1.13 21.39 -11.81
N GLY A 203 -0.85 20.25 -12.44
CA GLY A 203 0.30 19.39 -12.14
C GLY A 203 -0.07 17.92 -12.31
N ASP A 204 0.80 17.04 -11.84
CA ASP A 204 0.52 15.60 -11.77
C ASP A 204 -0.30 15.23 -10.53
N GLY A 205 -0.65 13.95 -10.40
CA GLY A 205 -1.41 13.44 -9.25
C GLY A 205 -0.72 13.68 -7.91
N ARG A 206 0.63 13.71 -7.88
CA ARG A 206 1.38 14.02 -6.68
C ARG A 206 1.22 15.48 -6.27
N ALA A 207 1.35 16.42 -7.21
CA ALA A 207 1.13 17.84 -6.95
C ALA A 207 -0.29 18.10 -6.43
N LEU A 208 -1.28 17.36 -6.94
CA LEU A 208 -2.66 17.41 -6.45
C LEU A 208 -2.78 16.90 -4.99
N ILE A 209 -2.15 15.77 -4.67
CA ILE A 209 -2.10 15.25 -3.29
C ILE A 209 -1.44 16.28 -2.35
N ASP A 210 -0.33 16.87 -2.79
CA ASP A 210 0.41 17.87 -2.01
C ASP A 210 -0.46 19.10 -1.73
N HIS A 211 -1.13 19.62 -2.77
CA HIS A 211 -2.04 20.74 -2.65
C HIS A 211 -3.17 20.46 -1.66
N LEU A 212 -3.77 19.28 -1.75
CA LEU A 212 -4.92 18.92 -0.93
C LEU A 212 -4.56 18.61 0.52
N PHE A 213 -3.41 17.98 0.81
CA PHE A 213 -3.17 17.42 2.14
C PHE A 213 -1.92 17.90 2.86
N VAL A 214 -0.93 18.45 2.14
CA VAL A 214 0.44 18.56 2.64
C VAL A 214 0.78 19.99 3.04
N ASP A 215 0.94 20.18 4.35
CA ASP A 215 1.54 21.38 4.96
C ASP A 215 2.98 21.13 5.43
N PHE A 216 3.35 19.85 5.66
CA PHE A 216 4.66 19.42 6.16
C PHE A 216 5.20 18.26 5.34
N ALA A 217 6.53 18.12 5.29
CA ALA A 217 7.18 17.04 4.53
C ALA A 217 6.64 15.65 4.90
N VAL A 218 6.47 14.80 3.89
CA VAL A 218 6.03 13.40 4.02
C VAL A 218 7.11 12.49 3.43
N PRO A 219 7.41 11.33 4.06
CA PRO A 219 8.28 10.33 3.45
C PRO A 219 7.80 9.91 2.06
N GLU A 220 8.70 9.95 1.09
CA GLU A 220 8.42 9.75 -0.33
C GLU A 220 7.69 8.42 -0.63
N PHE A 221 8.09 7.34 0.05
CA PHE A 221 7.47 6.03 -0.13
C PHE A 221 5.99 5.98 0.25
N LEU A 222 5.46 6.96 1.00
CA LEU A 222 4.04 6.99 1.34
C LEU A 222 3.17 7.48 0.18
N TYR A 223 3.71 8.16 -0.83
CA TYR A 223 2.91 8.62 -1.97
C TYR A 223 2.34 7.46 -2.78
N GLN A 224 3.03 6.31 -2.83
CA GLN A 224 2.56 5.13 -3.55
C GLN A 224 1.21 4.59 -3.04
N VAL A 225 0.82 4.91 -1.79
CA VAL A 225 -0.47 4.47 -1.23
C VAL A 225 -1.67 5.07 -1.99
N TRP A 226 -1.47 6.20 -2.66
CA TRP A 226 -2.54 6.86 -3.39
C TRP A 226 -2.80 6.25 -4.76
N ALA A 227 -1.83 5.53 -5.33
CA ALA A 227 -1.90 4.93 -6.66
C ALA A 227 -2.17 3.41 -6.65
N ARG A 228 -1.91 2.71 -5.54
CA ARG A 228 -2.07 1.24 -5.47
C ARG A 228 -3.51 0.79 -5.67
N ASP A 229 -3.74 -0.36 -6.30
CA ASP A 229 -5.07 -0.95 -6.44
C ASP A 229 -5.22 -2.07 -5.40
N THR A 230 -5.38 -1.74 -4.12
CA THR A 230 -5.48 -2.76 -3.07
C THR A 230 -6.68 -2.56 -2.16
N THR A 231 -7.03 -3.64 -1.44
CA THR A 231 -8.21 -3.71 -0.60
C THR A 231 -8.13 -2.71 0.57
N LEU A 232 -9.27 -2.10 0.90
CA LEU A 232 -9.39 -0.97 1.84
C LEU A 232 -8.72 -1.19 3.22
N THR A 233 -8.60 -2.43 3.70
CA THR A 233 -8.15 -2.71 5.07
C THR A 233 -6.65 -2.57 5.30
N TYR A 234 -5.79 -2.88 4.33
CA TYR A 234 -4.33 -2.78 4.52
C TYR A 234 -3.79 -1.37 4.28
N GLU A 235 -4.51 -0.57 3.49
CA GLU A 235 -4.07 0.79 3.11
C GLU A 235 -4.44 1.87 4.12
N THR A 236 -5.47 1.66 4.93
CA THR A 236 -5.94 2.66 5.92
C THR A 236 -4.85 3.08 6.89
N LYS A 237 -3.98 2.14 7.31
CA LYS A 237 -2.79 2.44 8.11
C LYS A 237 -1.87 3.45 7.41
N TRP A 238 -1.48 3.17 6.16
CA TRP A 238 -0.51 3.98 5.42
C TRP A 238 -1.10 5.33 4.97
N LEU A 239 -2.37 5.36 4.58
CA LEU A 239 -3.13 6.59 4.32
C LEU A 239 -3.27 7.43 5.61
N GLY A 240 -3.55 6.79 6.74
CA GLY A 240 -3.57 7.44 8.04
C GLY A 240 -2.22 8.05 8.40
N TRP A 241 -1.12 7.32 8.19
CA TRP A 241 0.24 7.81 8.39
C TRP A 241 0.54 9.00 7.49
N PHE A 242 0.20 8.91 6.21
CA PHE A 242 0.35 10.01 5.25
C PHE A 242 -0.35 11.27 5.77
N LEU A 243 -1.63 11.19 6.11
CA LEU A 243 -2.43 12.33 6.55
C LEU A 243 -1.92 12.95 7.86
N VAL A 244 -1.51 12.11 8.82
CA VAL A 244 -0.96 12.57 10.09
C VAL A 244 0.36 13.31 9.86
N LEU A 245 1.28 12.75 9.07
CA LEU A 245 2.58 13.38 8.80
C LEU A 245 2.43 14.65 7.95
N ALA A 246 1.62 14.61 6.90
CA ALA A 246 1.35 15.72 5.99
C ALA A 246 0.85 16.97 6.71
N GLN A 247 0.22 16.81 7.88
CA GLN A 247 -0.32 17.90 8.69
C GLN A 247 0.45 18.11 10.01
N GLY A 248 1.67 17.56 10.12
CA GLY A 248 2.59 17.82 11.22
C GLY A 248 2.25 17.07 12.52
N GLY A 249 1.46 16.00 12.43
CA GLY A 249 1.12 15.14 13.55
C GLY A 249 2.21 14.12 13.92
N SER A 250 1.98 13.43 15.03
CA SER A 250 2.88 12.39 15.54
C SER A 250 2.31 10.99 15.31
N LEU A 251 3.06 10.13 14.61
CA LEU A 251 2.69 8.72 14.43
C LEU A 251 2.62 7.97 15.76
N TYR A 252 3.46 8.33 16.74
CA TYR A 252 3.39 7.78 18.10
C TYR A 252 2.06 8.10 18.78
N ARG A 253 1.59 9.35 18.69
CA ARG A 253 0.29 9.74 19.25
C ARG A 253 -0.86 9.14 18.46
N TYR A 254 -0.72 9.04 17.15
CA TYR A 254 -1.70 8.41 16.28
C TYR A 254 -1.89 6.92 16.62
N ALA A 255 -0.80 6.17 16.79
CA ALA A 255 -0.83 4.79 17.29
C ALA A 255 -1.57 4.64 18.62
N ALA A 256 -1.43 5.63 19.51
CA ALA A 256 -2.13 5.63 20.80
C ALA A 256 -3.61 6.02 20.71
N CYS A 257 -4.03 6.71 19.65
CA CYS A 257 -5.42 7.11 19.43
C CYS A 257 -6.24 6.06 18.68
N ASP A 258 -5.59 5.27 17.82
CA ASP A 258 -6.22 4.22 17.06
C ASP A 258 -6.36 2.97 17.92
N THR A 259 -7.50 2.81 18.58
CA THR A 259 -7.75 1.66 19.47
C THR A 259 -8.00 0.37 18.70
N THR A 260 -8.23 0.46 17.39
CA THR A 260 -8.42 -0.69 16.50
C THR A 260 -7.13 -1.13 15.84
N ALA A 261 -6.08 -0.30 15.90
CA ALA A 261 -4.78 -0.58 15.36
C ALA A 261 -4.08 -1.70 16.13
N ASP A 262 -3.77 -2.78 15.42
CA ASP A 262 -2.82 -3.79 15.88
C ASP A 262 -1.38 -3.41 15.49
N TRP A 263 -1.03 -2.13 15.66
CA TRP A 263 0.30 -1.63 15.36
C TRP A 263 0.81 -0.66 16.43
N TYR A 264 2.13 -0.49 16.48
CA TYR A 264 2.81 0.38 17.44
C TYR A 264 3.94 1.13 16.74
N VAL A 265 4.21 2.35 17.20
CA VAL A 265 5.29 3.19 16.69
C VAL A 265 6.03 3.75 17.89
N THR A 266 7.36 3.70 17.89
CA THR A 266 8.15 4.36 18.96
C THR A 266 8.35 5.84 18.63
N ARG A 267 8.64 6.69 19.64
CA ARG A 267 8.84 8.13 19.40
C ARG A 267 9.98 8.42 18.43
N ALA A 268 11.07 7.64 18.49
CA ALA A 268 12.23 7.83 17.62
C ALA A 268 12.00 7.28 16.20
N PHE A 269 11.10 6.31 16.02
CA PHE A 269 10.84 5.68 14.72
C PHE A 269 10.47 6.70 13.64
N GLN A 270 9.59 7.65 13.95
CA GLN A 270 9.15 8.67 12.98
C GLN A 270 10.32 9.49 12.42
N GLN A 271 11.34 9.80 13.21
CA GLN A 271 12.50 10.58 12.76
C GLN A 271 13.32 9.81 11.72
N HIS A 272 13.45 8.50 11.89
CA HIS A 272 14.18 7.62 10.96
C HIS A 272 13.34 7.22 9.75
N LEU A 273 12.01 7.33 9.82
CA LEU A 273 11.11 7.04 8.70
C LEU A 273 11.36 7.95 7.50
N PHE A 274 11.79 9.19 7.72
CA PHE A 274 12.17 10.13 6.66
C PHE A 274 13.48 9.76 5.95
N GLN A 275 14.25 8.82 6.47
CA GLN A 275 15.48 8.30 5.86
C GLN A 275 15.22 7.04 5.02
N ALA A 276 13.99 6.53 5.01
CA ALA A 276 13.62 5.35 4.24
C ALA A 276 13.79 5.62 2.73
N PRO A 277 14.17 4.60 1.93
CA PRO A 277 14.30 4.77 0.49
C PRO A 277 12.98 5.18 -0.16
N ALA A 278 13.06 6.09 -1.14
CA ALA A 278 11.91 6.72 -1.77
C ALA A 278 10.89 5.73 -2.37
N ASN A 279 11.38 4.71 -3.04
CA ASN A 279 10.53 3.72 -3.73
C ASN A 279 10.45 2.39 -2.97
N ALA A 280 10.76 2.40 -1.66
CA ALA A 280 10.69 1.18 -0.88
C ALA A 280 9.23 0.72 -0.69
N PRO A 281 8.95 -0.59 -0.77
CA PRO A 281 7.70 -1.15 -0.27
C PRO A 281 7.48 -0.75 1.20
N PHE A 282 6.24 -0.53 1.62
CA PHE A 282 5.93 -0.01 2.98
C PHE A 282 6.62 -0.77 4.12
N ARG A 283 6.65 -2.11 4.05
CA ARG A 283 7.32 -2.96 5.04
C ARG A 283 8.82 -2.72 5.08
N THR A 284 9.45 -2.64 3.91
CA THR A 284 10.87 -2.33 3.74
C THR A 284 11.21 -0.94 4.28
N ALA A 285 10.36 0.05 4.03
CA ALA A 285 10.54 1.40 4.57
C ALA A 285 10.48 1.42 6.10
N CYS A 286 9.54 0.69 6.70
CA CYS A 286 9.45 0.55 8.15
C CYS A 286 10.66 -0.18 8.73
N LEU A 287 11.09 -1.27 8.09
CA LEU A 287 12.27 -2.01 8.49
C LEU A 287 13.54 -1.14 8.43
N ALA A 288 13.70 -0.36 7.36
CA ALA A 288 14.81 0.60 7.23
C ALA A 288 14.81 1.62 8.37
N ALA A 289 13.65 2.22 8.66
CA ALA A 289 13.49 3.17 9.77
C ALA A 289 13.90 2.54 11.12
N GLU A 290 13.50 1.28 11.35
CA GLU A 290 13.84 0.56 12.57
C GLU A 290 15.33 0.22 12.67
N ILE A 291 15.95 -0.21 11.56
CA ILE A 291 17.39 -0.49 11.48
C ILE A 291 18.19 0.78 11.77
N TYR A 292 17.83 1.91 11.18
CA TYR A 292 18.48 3.19 11.45
C TYR A 292 18.29 3.64 12.91
N ARG A 293 17.11 3.40 13.49
CA ARG A 293 16.81 3.72 14.89
C ARG A 293 17.70 2.96 15.88
N ILE A 294 18.08 1.73 15.56
CA ILE A 294 18.96 0.90 16.41
C ILE A 294 20.45 1.04 16.04
N GLY A 295 20.81 2.02 15.19
CA GLY A 295 22.20 2.35 14.85
C GLY A 295 22.79 1.55 13.69
N GLY A 296 21.97 0.80 12.95
CA GLY A 296 22.38 0.20 11.67
C GLY A 296 22.40 1.25 10.55
N GLY A 297 23.04 0.92 9.42
CA GLY A 297 23.07 1.75 8.22
C GLY A 297 22.56 1.02 6.98
N GLY A 298 22.80 1.60 5.81
CA GLY A 298 22.36 1.01 4.53
C GLY A 298 23.02 -0.33 4.21
N ARG A 299 24.23 -0.60 4.74
CA ARG A 299 24.91 -1.90 4.60
C ARG A 299 24.16 -2.99 5.34
N GLU A 300 23.78 -2.74 6.59
CA GLU A 300 23.03 -3.67 7.42
C GLU A 300 21.63 -3.89 6.83
N LEU A 301 20.96 -2.83 6.35
CA LEU A 301 19.69 -2.95 5.65
C LEU A 301 19.78 -3.93 4.46
N ARG A 302 20.76 -3.78 3.56
CA ARG A 302 20.94 -4.71 2.43
C ARG A 302 21.14 -6.15 2.86
N ARG A 303 21.95 -6.39 3.90
CA ARG A 303 22.19 -7.74 4.44
C ARG A 303 20.93 -8.35 5.06
N ILE A 304 20.13 -7.55 5.76
CA ILE A 304 18.85 -7.99 6.32
C ILE A 304 17.84 -8.30 5.21
N LEU A 305 17.73 -7.45 4.19
CA LEU A 305 16.81 -7.65 3.06
C LEU A 305 17.15 -8.87 2.21
N ALA A 306 18.40 -9.30 2.19
CA ALA A 306 18.80 -10.55 1.53
C ALA A 306 18.18 -11.82 2.16
N ASN A 307 17.59 -11.71 3.35
CA ASN A 307 16.90 -12.81 4.01
C ASN A 307 15.40 -12.48 4.21
N PRO A 308 14.50 -13.11 3.44
CA PRO A 308 13.05 -12.87 3.53
C PRO A 308 12.43 -13.04 4.92
N ALA A 309 13.05 -13.84 5.79
CA ALA A 309 12.56 -14.05 7.16
C ALA A 309 12.57 -12.77 8.02
N PHE A 310 13.36 -11.75 7.63
CA PHE A 310 13.39 -10.45 8.30
C PHE A 310 12.54 -9.38 7.60
N VAL A 311 11.88 -9.70 6.49
CA VAL A 311 11.08 -8.73 5.72
C VAL A 311 9.62 -8.78 6.19
N PHE A 312 9.38 -8.16 7.35
CA PHE A 312 8.04 -8.03 7.94
C PHE A 312 7.77 -6.58 8.37
N ASP A 313 6.51 -6.27 8.66
CA ASP A 313 6.14 -4.95 9.21
C ASP A 313 6.55 -4.89 10.68
N VAL A 314 7.67 -4.24 10.97
CA VAL A 314 8.21 -4.03 12.33
C VAL A 314 7.30 -3.21 13.24
N THR A 315 6.25 -2.58 12.69
CA THR A 315 5.28 -1.82 13.48
C THR A 315 4.00 -2.59 13.74
N ASP A 316 3.81 -3.77 13.14
CA ASP A 316 2.69 -4.66 13.46
C ASP A 316 2.90 -5.29 14.85
N ARG A 317 1.93 -5.10 15.74
CA ARG A 317 1.97 -5.54 17.13
C ARG A 317 1.84 -7.05 17.23
N ALA A 318 1.03 -7.71 16.40
CA ALA A 318 0.98 -9.17 16.37
C ALA A 318 2.35 -9.75 16.02
N HIS A 319 3.06 -9.14 15.09
CA HIS A 319 4.44 -9.55 14.75
C HIS A 319 5.43 -9.23 15.87
N ALA A 320 5.28 -8.08 16.54
CA ALA A 320 6.15 -7.67 17.64
C ALA A 320 6.00 -8.52 18.91
N GLU A 321 4.78 -8.94 19.23
CA GLU A 321 4.47 -9.68 20.45
C GLU A 321 4.58 -11.20 20.26
N ARG A 322 4.30 -11.73 19.06
CA ARG A 322 4.30 -13.18 18.82
C ARG A 322 5.62 -13.72 18.30
N LEU A 323 6.48 -12.90 17.72
CA LEU A 323 7.73 -13.38 17.15
C LEU A 323 8.93 -12.95 18.00
N PRO A 324 9.90 -13.86 18.24
CA PRO A 324 11.26 -13.44 18.57
C PRO A 324 11.88 -12.53 17.49
N GLY A 325 11.19 -12.27 16.37
CA GLY A 325 11.63 -11.54 15.19
C GLY A 325 12.16 -10.13 15.46
N ILE A 326 11.52 -9.31 16.29
CA ILE A 326 12.05 -7.95 16.57
C ILE A 326 13.31 -8.03 17.43
N ALA A 327 13.30 -8.83 18.50
CA ALA A 327 14.48 -9.01 19.34
C ALA A 327 15.64 -9.66 18.55
N GLN A 328 15.32 -10.62 17.68
CA GLN A 328 16.27 -11.29 16.79
C GLN A 328 16.81 -10.31 15.74
N LEU A 329 15.95 -9.47 15.15
CA LEU A 329 16.36 -8.39 14.25
C LEU A 329 17.34 -7.46 14.96
N HIS A 330 17.01 -6.99 16.18
CA HIS A 330 17.88 -6.10 16.94
C HIS A 330 19.23 -6.74 17.26
N ASN A 331 19.22 -8.00 17.70
CA ASN A 331 20.44 -8.76 17.96
C ASN A 331 21.28 -8.96 16.70
N THR A 332 20.63 -9.28 15.57
CA THR A 332 21.28 -9.51 14.28
C THR A 332 21.91 -8.23 13.75
N VAL A 333 21.17 -7.12 13.76
CA VAL A 333 21.70 -5.82 13.35
C VAL A 333 22.84 -5.41 14.28
N GLY A 334 22.69 -5.56 15.60
CA GLY A 334 23.75 -5.27 16.56
C GLY A 334 25.02 -6.13 16.35
N TRP A 335 24.87 -7.40 15.97
CA TRP A 335 25.99 -8.27 15.60
C TRP A 335 26.64 -7.81 14.29
N LEU A 336 25.83 -7.52 13.26
CA LEU A 336 26.30 -7.03 11.96
C LEU A 336 27.05 -5.70 12.08
N THR A 337 26.57 -4.77 12.91
CA THR A 337 27.24 -3.49 13.13
C THR A 337 28.61 -3.67 13.82
N ARG A 338 28.76 -4.68 14.69
CA ARG A 338 30.02 -4.95 15.42
C ARG A 338 31.03 -5.80 14.66
N HIS A 339 30.56 -6.71 13.80
CA HIS A 339 31.40 -7.76 13.19
C HIS A 339 31.32 -7.78 11.66
N GLY A 340 30.66 -6.81 11.06
CA GLY A 340 30.33 -6.81 9.64
C GLY A 340 31.40 -6.25 8.70
N ASP A 341 32.64 -6.10 9.16
CA ASP A 341 33.78 -5.61 8.37
C ASP A 341 34.46 -6.71 7.55
#